data_AF-A0A923PFD1-F1
#
_entry.id   AF-A0A923PFD1-F1
#
_cell.length_a   1.000
_cell.length_b   1.000
_cell.length_c   1.000
_cell.angle_alpha   90.00
_cell.angle_beta   90.00
_cell.angle_gamma   90.00
#
_symmetry.space_group_name_H-M   'P 1'
#
loop_
_entity.id
_entity.type
_entity.pdbx_description
1 polymer ?
#
loop_
_entity_poly.entity_id
_entity_poly.type
_entity_poly.pdbx_seq_one_letter_code
_entity_poly.pdbx_strand_id
1 'polypeptide(L)'
;MKKIVLRVDNAGVHYSATGCFPWSMTNLPAQAFRFRDREEVYWEVGLTDYAADTAALHLEVLHYDAEDLDFDPQRQMKRPVNRLLFAPLDAEMFKAQLMYYRLGELAAVLAPSTARPTAADWDDDGFLDDDPDFWEEEFLDEAEARELARPVPVRSVHFTFPFLDLKIGNGGVSGEVELPGVTEPLPFNIANDHLVAEFDAIKPYFVKALQRKTIRVVAQLRSEDGKSVLTEAGSAEIARIDEGMLELFRARSLRDLLKGKTRTVDKSLFTPEDFFESLDDDALGKALLPQDGHDLLAALLQERPARNARQLEFLSGRLHGAGQKLRYVLSPKFGFVFFAAGQDAHHFILELLDSHATYVWSIPKDWQDLPAQFRAVEREIATIANVGREEYRRSLHFEHAFWRVLHEAAESGVTDGFPRWKNRLLEGLV
;
A
#
# COMPACT_ATOMS: atom_id res chain seq x y z
N MET A 1 5.35 -3.29 41.70
CA MET A 1 5.03 -2.36 40.60
C MET A 1 3.57 -1.94 40.72
N LYS A 2 3.23 -0.66 40.53
CA LYS A 2 1.82 -0.25 40.52
C LYS A 2 1.25 -0.55 39.14
N LYS A 3 0.06 -1.16 39.08
CA LYS A 3 -0.62 -1.51 37.83
C LYS A 3 -1.83 -0.62 37.59
N ILE A 4 -2.13 -0.37 36.32
CA ILE A 4 -3.35 0.32 35.88
C ILE A 4 -3.78 -0.23 34.51
N VAL A 5 -5.08 -0.19 34.22
CA VAL A 5 -5.59 -0.44 32.86
C VAL A 5 -5.75 0.86 32.09
N LEU A 6 -5.33 0.87 30.83
CA LEU A 6 -5.44 1.98 29.88
C LEU A 6 -6.24 1.51 28.67
N ARG A 7 -7.10 2.38 28.13
CA ARG A 7 -7.77 2.12 26.85
C ARG A 7 -6.92 2.71 25.73
N VAL A 8 -6.72 1.98 24.64
CA VAL A 8 -5.96 2.45 23.47
C VAL A 8 -6.81 2.39 22.21
N ASP A 9 -6.65 3.38 21.35
CA ASP A 9 -7.35 3.45 20.06
C ASP A 9 -6.52 4.24 19.03
N ASN A 10 -7.11 4.55 17.87
CA ASN A 10 -6.43 5.33 16.83
C ASN A 10 -6.13 6.79 17.24
N ALA A 11 -6.79 7.33 18.26
CA ALA A 11 -6.54 8.68 18.75
C ALA A 11 -5.36 8.73 19.75
N GLY A 12 -5.19 7.68 20.57
CA GLY A 12 -4.10 7.63 21.53
C GLY A 12 -4.32 6.66 22.69
N VAL A 13 -3.64 6.96 23.80
CA VAL A 13 -3.70 6.22 25.06
C VAL A 13 -4.59 6.98 26.05
N HIS A 14 -5.76 6.44 26.34
CA HIS A 14 -6.72 6.99 27.28
C HIS A 14 -6.44 6.47 28.68
N TYR A 15 -6.26 7.38 29.63
CA TYR A 15 -6.07 7.05 31.04
C TYR A 15 -7.32 7.29 31.89
N SER A 16 -8.33 7.96 31.33
CA SER A 16 -9.66 8.24 31.88
C SER A 16 -10.63 8.52 30.71
N ALA A 17 -11.93 8.69 30.97
CA ALA A 17 -12.92 8.93 29.90
C ALA A 17 -12.67 10.25 29.12
N THR A 18 -12.06 11.25 29.76
CA THR A 18 -11.78 12.56 29.15
C THR A 18 -10.28 12.81 28.92
N GLY A 19 -9.42 11.94 29.43
CA GLY A 19 -7.97 12.11 29.42
C GLY A 19 -7.29 11.17 28.44
N CYS A 20 -6.66 11.73 27.42
CA CYS A 20 -5.99 10.99 26.36
C CYS A 20 -4.61 11.59 26.05
N PHE A 21 -3.60 10.72 25.91
CA PHE A 21 -2.32 11.06 25.31
C PHE A 21 -2.34 10.67 23.84
N PRO A 22 -2.25 11.61 22.90
CA PRO A 22 -2.10 11.26 21.50
C PRO A 22 -0.81 10.45 21.30
N TRP A 23 -0.77 9.60 20.28
CA TRP A 23 0.42 8.79 19.99
C TRP A 23 1.69 9.62 19.77
N SER A 24 1.57 10.88 19.34
CA SER A 24 2.70 11.83 19.24
C SER A 24 3.33 12.19 20.60
N MET A 25 2.63 11.97 21.71
CA MET A 25 3.11 12.11 23.08
C MET A 25 3.61 10.80 23.67
N THR A 26 3.87 9.79 22.84
CA THR A 26 4.51 8.53 23.28
C THR A 26 5.87 8.33 22.60
N ASN A 27 6.48 7.16 22.80
CA ASN A 27 7.61 6.69 21.98
C ASN A 27 7.18 5.80 20.81
N LEU A 28 5.87 5.55 20.64
CA LEU A 28 5.34 4.77 19.53
C LEU A 28 5.19 5.66 18.29
N PRO A 29 5.57 5.18 17.10
CA PRO A 29 5.52 5.96 15.86
C PRO A 29 4.07 6.13 15.36
N ALA A 30 3.42 7.25 15.72
CA ALA A 30 2.00 7.53 15.48
C ALA A 30 1.48 7.35 14.04
N GLN A 31 2.35 7.44 13.03
CA GLN A 31 1.97 7.28 11.61
C GLN A 31 2.27 5.88 11.05
N ALA A 32 2.94 5.04 11.84
CA ALA A 32 3.39 3.73 11.42
C ALA A 32 2.39 2.62 11.73
N PHE A 33 1.29 2.89 12.44
CA PHE A 33 0.31 1.86 12.79
C PHE A 33 -1.10 2.44 12.94
N ARG A 34 -2.09 1.55 12.83
CA ARG A 34 -3.51 1.86 13.05
C ARG A 34 -4.20 0.65 13.66
N PHE A 35 -4.91 0.86 14.76
CA PHE A 35 -5.82 -0.10 15.40
C PHE A 35 -7.07 -0.34 14.56
N ARG A 36 -7.73 -1.49 14.77
CA ARG A 36 -8.99 -1.83 14.11
C ARG A 36 -10.12 -0.92 14.60
N ASP A 37 -10.91 -0.35 13.68
CA ASP A 37 -11.94 0.67 13.98
C ASP A 37 -13.20 0.12 14.71
N ARG A 38 -13.23 -1.15 15.13
CA ARG A 38 -14.41 -1.80 15.74
C ARG A 38 -14.14 -2.56 17.05
N GLU A 39 -12.89 -2.59 17.51
CA GLU A 39 -12.49 -3.29 18.73
C GLU A 39 -11.95 -2.26 19.72
N GLU A 40 -12.53 -2.21 20.91
CA GLU A 40 -11.95 -1.46 22.02
C GLU A 40 -10.82 -2.28 22.63
N VAL A 41 -9.64 -1.68 22.72
CA VAL A 41 -8.44 -2.37 23.20
C VAL A 41 -8.06 -1.80 24.55
N TYR A 42 -7.84 -2.68 25.52
CA TYR A 42 -7.44 -2.33 26.88
C TYR A 42 -6.13 -3.02 27.23
N TRP A 43 -5.17 -2.25 27.72
CA TRP A 43 -3.86 -2.73 28.14
C TRP A 43 -3.72 -2.60 29.65
N GLU A 44 -3.38 -3.69 30.34
CA GLU A 44 -2.86 -3.62 31.70
C GLU A 44 -1.40 -3.21 31.62
N VAL A 45 -1.05 -2.08 32.23
CA VAL A 45 0.32 -1.58 32.26
C VAL A 45 0.84 -1.45 33.68
N GLY A 46 2.11 -1.79 33.86
CA GLY A 46 2.86 -1.47 35.07
C GLY A 46 3.60 -0.15 34.95
N LEU A 47 3.51 0.67 35.99
CA LEU A 47 4.27 1.92 36.10
C LEU A 47 5.65 1.60 36.65
N THR A 48 6.68 1.70 35.81
CA THR A 48 8.05 1.29 36.12
C THR A 48 8.89 2.43 36.70
N ASP A 49 8.81 3.62 36.12
CA ASP A 49 9.58 4.80 36.56
C ASP A 49 8.90 6.13 36.19
N TYR A 50 9.27 7.23 36.84
CA TYR A 50 8.82 8.59 36.51
C TYR A 50 9.98 9.59 36.56
N ALA A 51 10.32 10.14 35.39
CA ALA A 51 11.35 11.16 35.24
C ALA A 51 10.77 12.55 35.56
N ALA A 52 11.11 13.09 36.73
CA ALA A 52 10.51 14.34 37.25
C ALA A 52 10.94 15.60 36.48
N ASP A 53 12.08 15.57 35.82
CA ASP A 53 12.64 16.66 35.01
C ASP A 53 11.90 16.87 33.69
N THR A 54 11.46 15.78 33.06
CA THR A 54 10.76 15.77 31.76
C THR A 54 9.27 15.50 31.88
N ALA A 55 8.80 15.15 33.08
CA ALA A 55 7.45 14.65 33.36
C ALA A 55 7.08 13.44 32.46
N ALA A 56 8.06 12.57 32.19
CA ALA A 56 7.86 11.35 31.40
C ALA A 56 7.56 10.17 32.33
N LEU A 57 6.51 9.41 32.00
CA LEU A 57 6.12 8.21 32.73
C LEU A 57 6.54 6.96 31.93
N HIS A 58 7.34 6.10 32.54
CA HIS A 58 7.75 4.84 31.94
C HIS A 58 6.73 3.74 32.30
N LEU A 59 6.35 2.98 31.28
CA LEU A 59 5.31 1.97 31.34
C LEU A 59 5.78 0.67 30.70
N GLU A 60 5.33 -0.45 31.24
CA GLU A 60 5.48 -1.77 30.63
C GLU A 60 4.09 -2.37 30.44
N VAL A 61 3.79 -2.85 29.24
CA VAL A 61 2.51 -3.53 28.97
C VAL A 61 2.62 -4.97 29.46
N LEU A 62 1.81 -5.32 30.45
CA LEU A 62 1.79 -6.64 31.07
C LEU A 62 0.78 -7.56 30.39
N HIS A 63 -0.39 -7.02 30.05
CA HIS A 63 -1.45 -7.72 29.33
C HIS A 63 -2.03 -6.83 28.24
N TYR A 64 -2.20 -7.39 27.05
CA TYR A 64 -2.66 -6.67 25.86
C TYR A 64 -4.19 -6.77 25.68
N ASP A 65 -4.84 -7.61 26.47
CA ASP A 65 -6.24 -8.03 26.40
C ASP A 65 -6.95 -7.85 27.75
N ALA A 66 -6.66 -6.76 28.46
CA ALA A 66 -7.31 -6.47 29.74
C ALA A 66 -8.83 -6.27 29.57
N GLU A 67 -9.59 -6.50 30.64
CA GLU A 67 -11.04 -6.28 30.61
C GLU A 67 -11.39 -4.80 30.80
N ASP A 68 -12.46 -4.32 30.14
CA ASP A 68 -12.97 -2.94 30.29
C ASP A 68 -13.33 -2.60 31.74
N LEU A 69 -13.80 -3.58 32.52
CA LEU A 69 -14.20 -3.40 33.92
C LEU A 69 -13.05 -2.89 34.82
N ASP A 70 -11.80 -3.12 34.41
CA ASP A 70 -10.60 -2.70 35.14
C ASP A 70 -10.13 -1.27 34.75
N PHE A 71 -10.73 -0.67 33.72
CA PHE A 71 -10.50 0.71 33.34
C PHE A 71 -11.24 1.67 34.28
N ASP A 72 -10.52 2.67 34.80
CA ASP A 72 -11.11 3.70 35.67
C ASP A 72 -11.39 4.98 34.85
N PRO A 73 -12.66 5.25 34.46
CA PRO A 73 -13.00 6.40 33.64
C PRO A 73 -12.87 7.74 34.38
N GLN A 74 -12.77 7.76 35.71
CA GLN A 74 -12.66 8.98 36.53
C GLN A 74 -11.23 9.23 37.04
N ARG A 75 -10.26 8.43 36.57
CA ARG A 75 -8.88 8.48 37.05
C ARG A 75 -8.25 9.85 36.87
N GLN A 76 -7.73 10.40 37.97
CA GLN A 76 -6.93 11.63 37.97
C GLN A 76 -5.45 11.36 38.21
N MET A 77 -4.60 12.08 37.48
CA MET A 77 -3.16 11.99 37.66
C MET A 77 -2.71 12.74 38.91
N LYS A 78 -1.95 12.07 39.77
CA LYS A 78 -1.40 12.66 40.99
C LYS A 78 -0.19 13.56 40.74
N ARG A 79 0.44 13.42 39.58
CA ARG A 79 1.59 14.20 39.11
C ARG A 79 1.37 14.57 37.65
N PRO A 80 1.86 15.73 37.17
CA PRO A 80 1.77 16.07 35.75
C PRO A 80 2.57 15.04 34.94
N VAL A 81 1.97 14.53 33.86
CA VAL A 81 2.64 13.64 32.90
C VAL A 81 2.48 14.27 31.53
N ASN A 82 3.60 14.52 30.85
CA ASN A 82 3.63 15.14 29.53
C ASN A 82 3.91 14.12 28.42
N ARG A 83 4.50 12.97 28.76
CA ARG A 83 4.87 11.94 27.80
C ARG A 83 4.79 10.54 28.42
N LEU A 84 4.37 9.56 27.62
CA LEU A 84 4.42 8.14 27.98
C LEU A 84 5.56 7.46 27.24
N LEU A 85 6.35 6.64 27.94
CA LEU A 85 7.43 5.87 27.34
C LEU A 85 7.21 4.39 27.64
N PHE A 86 6.80 3.65 26.62
CA PHE A 86 6.62 2.20 26.71
C PHE A 86 7.95 1.48 26.61
N ALA A 87 8.15 0.48 27.48
CA ALA A 87 9.13 -0.57 27.26
C ALA A 87 8.85 -1.28 25.91
N PRO A 88 9.83 -2.01 25.34
CA PRO A 88 9.63 -2.78 24.12
C PRO A 88 8.37 -3.66 24.22
N LEU A 89 7.47 -3.52 23.25
CA LEU A 89 6.20 -4.22 23.20
C LEU A 89 6.36 -5.62 22.63
N ASP A 90 5.53 -6.58 23.07
CA ASP A 90 5.51 -7.90 22.45
C ASP A 90 5.05 -7.77 21.00
N ALA A 91 5.89 -8.22 20.06
CA ALA A 91 5.65 -8.02 18.63
C ALA A 91 4.41 -8.74 18.12
N GLU A 92 4.07 -9.93 18.63
CA GLU A 92 2.91 -10.68 18.15
C GLU A 92 1.63 -10.11 18.72
N MET A 93 1.60 -9.91 20.05
CA MET A 93 0.42 -9.41 20.74
C MET A 93 0.05 -8.00 20.29
N PHE A 94 1.05 -7.12 20.11
CA PHE A 94 0.79 -5.77 19.62
C PHE A 94 0.29 -5.78 18.18
N LYS A 95 0.93 -6.54 17.27
CA LYS A 95 0.52 -6.59 15.85
C LYS A 95 -0.87 -7.19 15.66
N ALA A 96 -1.28 -8.14 16.51
CA ALA A 96 -2.60 -8.76 16.44
C ALA A 96 -3.76 -7.75 16.55
N GLN A 97 -3.52 -6.60 17.20
CA GLN A 97 -4.52 -5.55 17.46
C GLN A 97 -4.60 -4.49 16.35
N LEU A 98 -3.67 -4.54 15.41
CA LEU A 98 -3.53 -3.53 14.36
C LEU A 98 -4.28 -3.96 13.10
N MET A 99 -4.91 -2.99 12.43
CA MET A 99 -5.43 -3.12 11.08
C MET A 99 -4.34 -2.89 10.03
N TYR A 100 -3.40 -1.99 10.34
CA TYR A 100 -2.29 -1.62 9.48
C TYR A 100 -1.07 -1.30 10.32
N TYR A 101 0.13 -1.68 9.85
CA TYR A 101 1.39 -1.23 10.43
C TYR A 101 2.56 -1.27 9.45
N ARG A 102 3.61 -0.49 9.72
CA ARG A 102 4.90 -0.47 9.04
C ARG A 102 5.96 -1.07 9.95
N LEU A 103 6.40 -2.30 9.63
CA LEU A 103 7.28 -3.07 10.50
C LEU A 103 8.63 -2.38 10.78
N GLY A 104 9.22 -1.75 9.76
CA GLY A 104 10.51 -1.05 9.91
C GLY A 104 10.48 0.11 10.91
N GLU A 105 9.39 0.88 10.94
CA GLU A 105 9.22 1.97 11.90
C GLU A 105 8.92 1.45 13.32
N LEU A 106 8.30 0.27 13.44
CA LEU A 106 8.01 -0.37 14.73
C LEU A 106 9.19 -1.16 15.31
N ALA A 107 10.21 -1.50 14.53
CA ALA A 107 11.30 -2.38 14.96
C ALA A 107 12.01 -1.90 16.24
N ALA A 108 12.13 -0.58 16.44
CA ALA A 108 12.79 0.01 17.61
C ALA A 108 11.96 -0.07 18.91
N VAL A 109 10.66 -0.34 18.81
CA VAL A 109 9.71 -0.36 19.94
C VAL A 109 9.13 -1.76 20.18
N LEU A 110 9.56 -2.76 19.42
CA LEU A 110 9.11 -4.15 19.55
C LEU A 110 10.21 -5.02 20.16
N ALA A 111 9.84 -5.85 21.14
CA ALA A 111 10.62 -6.98 21.61
C ALA A 111 10.43 -8.18 20.66
N PRO A 112 11.45 -9.03 20.46
CA PRO A 112 11.27 -10.33 19.84
C PRO A 112 10.27 -11.16 20.66
N SER A 113 9.32 -11.81 19.96
CA SER A 113 8.23 -12.60 20.54
C SER A 113 8.73 -13.57 21.60
N THR A 114 8.27 -13.41 22.84
CA THR A 114 8.44 -14.39 23.91
C THR A 114 7.11 -15.09 24.14
N ALA A 115 6.56 -15.73 23.12
CA ALA A 115 5.35 -16.53 23.29
C ALA A 115 5.63 -17.69 24.26
N ARG A 116 5.25 -17.51 25.54
CA ARG A 116 4.84 -18.62 26.40
C ARG A 116 3.46 -19.08 25.90
N PRO A 117 3.20 -20.40 25.81
CA PRO A 117 1.88 -20.89 25.43
C PRO A 117 0.83 -20.34 26.41
N THR A 118 -0.14 -19.60 25.91
CA THR A 118 -1.34 -19.25 26.66
C THR A 118 -2.12 -20.53 26.92
N ALA A 119 -2.32 -20.85 28.20
CA ALA A 119 -3.12 -21.96 28.67
C ALA A 119 -4.59 -21.75 28.27
N ALA A 120 -4.99 -22.28 27.12
CA ALA A 120 -6.39 -22.36 26.70
C ALA A 120 -6.73 -23.62 25.88
N ASP A 121 -5.83 -24.61 25.80
CA ASP A 121 -6.05 -25.86 25.06
C ASP A 121 -5.87 -27.12 25.94
N TRP A 122 -6.42 -27.11 27.15
CA TRP A 122 -6.60 -28.34 27.94
C TRP A 122 -8.01 -28.35 28.56
N ASP A 123 -9.01 -28.53 27.71
CA ASP A 123 -10.30 -29.05 28.17
C ASP A 123 -10.18 -30.58 28.31
N ASP A 124 -10.47 -31.02 29.54
CA ASP A 124 -11.12 -32.29 29.89
C ASP A 124 -10.35 -33.59 29.64
N ASP A 125 -9.65 -34.07 30.67
CA ASP A 125 -10.02 -35.34 31.33
C ASP A 125 -9.19 -35.52 32.61
N GLY A 126 -9.90 -35.62 33.74
CA GLY A 126 -9.33 -35.49 35.07
C GLY A 126 -8.36 -36.59 35.48
N PHE A 127 -7.26 -36.17 36.13
CA PHE A 127 -6.60 -36.89 37.21
C PHE A 127 -5.94 -35.85 38.13
N LEU A 128 -6.56 -35.62 39.30
CA LEU A 128 -5.88 -35.02 40.44
C LEU A 128 -5.19 -36.17 41.18
N ASP A 129 -3.88 -36.31 41.00
CA ASP A 129 -3.03 -36.87 42.05
C ASP A 129 -1.97 -35.80 42.39
N ASP A 130 -2.03 -35.35 43.64
CA ASP A 130 -0.99 -34.56 44.31
C ASP A 130 0.34 -35.32 44.25
N ASP A 131 1.29 -34.84 43.45
CA ASP A 131 2.71 -35.18 43.61
C ASP A 131 3.54 -33.90 43.74
N PRO A 132 4.02 -33.54 44.96
CA PRO A 132 4.70 -32.27 45.20
C PRO A 132 6.16 -32.21 44.72
N ASP A 133 6.69 -33.25 44.07
CA ASP A 133 8.13 -33.44 43.89
C ASP A 133 8.65 -33.25 42.44
N PHE A 134 7.88 -32.61 41.54
CA PHE A 134 8.24 -32.52 40.10
C PHE A 134 8.53 -31.10 39.57
N TRP A 135 9.30 -30.29 40.32
CA TRP A 135 9.98 -29.11 39.77
C TRP A 135 11.38 -28.95 40.40
N GLU A 136 12.28 -29.91 40.18
CA GLU A 136 13.71 -29.60 40.18
C GLU A 136 14.03 -28.92 38.83
N GLU A 137 13.96 -27.59 38.81
CA GLU A 137 14.57 -26.80 37.75
C GLU A 137 16.09 -27.10 37.77
N GLU A 138 16.57 -27.85 36.79
CA GLU A 138 17.99 -27.95 36.45
C GLU A 138 18.49 -26.55 36.06
N PHE A 139 18.96 -25.81 37.06
CA PHE A 139 19.75 -24.61 36.83
C PHE A 139 21.05 -25.06 36.14
N LEU A 140 21.17 -24.75 34.84
CA LEU A 140 22.45 -24.83 34.13
C LEU A 140 23.52 -24.13 34.96
N ASP A 141 24.63 -24.81 35.21
CA ASP A 141 25.74 -24.29 36.00
C ASP A 141 26.21 -22.96 35.38
N GLU A 142 26.62 -21.98 36.21
CA GLU A 142 27.18 -20.70 35.75
C GLU A 142 28.35 -20.91 34.78
N ALA A 143 29.01 -22.08 34.84
CA ALA A 143 30.01 -22.52 33.88
C ALA A 143 29.45 -22.78 32.46
N GLU A 144 28.29 -23.45 32.33
CA GLU A 144 27.63 -23.72 31.05
C GLU A 144 26.99 -22.46 30.46
N ALA A 145 26.38 -21.61 31.30
CA ALA A 145 25.87 -20.30 30.89
C ALA A 145 27.00 -19.38 30.37
N ARG A 146 28.21 -19.49 30.95
CA ARG A 146 29.42 -18.80 30.46
C ARG A 146 30.01 -19.40 29.20
N GLU A 147 29.75 -20.68 28.90
CA GLU A 147 30.22 -21.32 27.68
C GLU A 147 29.38 -20.92 26.46
N LEU A 148 28.06 -20.78 26.63
CA LEU A 148 27.15 -20.20 25.63
C LEU A 148 27.38 -18.69 25.37
N ALA A 149 27.97 -17.97 26.33
CA ALA A 149 28.27 -16.53 26.22
C ALA A 149 29.62 -16.23 25.52
N ARG A 150 30.33 -17.25 25.00
CA ARG A 150 31.55 -17.00 24.22
C ARG A 150 31.18 -16.31 22.89
N PRO A 151 31.77 -15.15 22.55
CA PRO A 151 31.54 -14.52 21.26
C PRO A 151 32.00 -15.47 20.15
N VAL A 152 31.04 -16.04 19.43
CA VAL A 152 31.31 -16.85 18.25
C VAL A 152 32.06 -15.97 17.25
N PRO A 153 33.19 -16.41 16.69
CA PRO A 153 33.95 -15.62 15.74
C PRO A 153 33.09 -15.30 14.51
N VAL A 154 32.72 -14.03 14.38
CA VAL A 154 32.00 -13.49 13.22
C VAL A 154 33.00 -13.04 12.18
N ARG A 155 32.89 -13.55 10.96
CA ARG A 155 33.73 -13.15 9.83
C ARG A 155 32.88 -12.47 8.76
N SER A 156 33.21 -11.22 8.42
CA SER A 156 32.60 -10.56 7.25
C SER A 156 33.05 -11.24 5.96
N VAL A 157 32.09 -11.58 5.11
CA VAL A 157 32.32 -12.16 3.78
C VAL A 157 31.70 -11.28 2.71
N HIS A 158 32.37 -11.21 1.56
CA HIS A 158 31.94 -10.41 0.42
C HIS A 158 31.92 -11.31 -0.82
N PHE A 159 30.81 -11.30 -1.54
CA PHE A 159 30.67 -12.06 -2.77
C PHE A 159 29.80 -11.31 -3.78
N THR A 160 29.89 -11.73 -5.04
CA THR A 160 29.07 -11.20 -6.13
C THR A 160 28.07 -12.26 -6.52
N PHE A 161 26.81 -11.87 -6.70
CA PHE A 161 25.73 -12.80 -7.04
C PHE A 161 24.97 -12.31 -8.28
N PRO A 162 24.63 -13.18 -9.26
CA PRO A 162 23.80 -12.79 -10.40
C PRO A 162 22.41 -12.35 -9.95
N PHE A 163 21.95 -11.19 -10.43
CA PHE A 163 20.65 -10.65 -10.01
C PHE A 163 19.50 -11.56 -10.44
N LEU A 164 19.58 -12.16 -11.63
CA LEU A 164 18.51 -12.99 -12.19
C LEU A 164 18.31 -14.30 -11.42
N ASP A 165 19.33 -14.77 -10.71
CA ASP A 165 19.30 -16.00 -9.93
C ASP A 165 18.76 -15.77 -8.51
N LEU A 166 18.57 -14.50 -8.11
CA LEU A 166 17.88 -14.16 -6.87
C LEU A 166 16.40 -14.51 -6.98
N LYS A 167 15.79 -14.90 -5.86
CA LYS A 167 14.34 -14.99 -5.71
C LYS A 167 13.84 -13.75 -5.01
N ILE A 168 12.96 -12.99 -5.66
CA ILE A 168 12.30 -11.84 -5.04
C ILE A 168 11.08 -12.34 -4.27
N GLY A 169 11.04 -12.01 -2.97
CA GLY A 169 9.90 -12.26 -2.10
C GLY A 169 9.34 -10.97 -1.52
N ASN A 170 8.32 -11.10 -0.68
CA ASN A 170 7.79 -9.96 0.06
C ASN A 170 8.82 -9.52 1.10
N GLY A 171 9.31 -8.29 0.98
CA GLY A 171 10.27 -7.70 1.92
C GLY A 171 11.74 -8.05 1.67
N GLY A 172 12.11 -8.61 0.52
CA GLY A 172 13.52 -8.84 0.22
C GLY A 172 13.85 -9.78 -0.95
N VAL A 173 15.13 -10.15 -1.05
CA VAL A 173 15.64 -11.14 -2.00
C VAL A 173 16.40 -12.25 -1.29
N SER A 174 16.25 -13.48 -1.77
CA SER A 174 17.01 -14.63 -1.29
C SER A 174 17.81 -15.31 -2.40
N GLY A 175 18.86 -16.01 -1.99
CA GLY A 175 19.71 -16.82 -2.88
C GLY A 175 20.57 -17.80 -2.08
N GLU A 176 21.33 -18.64 -2.79
CA GLU A 176 22.24 -19.62 -2.20
C GLU A 176 23.63 -19.43 -2.80
N VAL A 177 24.66 -19.35 -1.96
CA VAL A 177 26.04 -19.10 -2.40
C VAL A 177 26.99 -20.20 -1.94
N GLU A 178 27.88 -20.61 -2.84
CA GLU A 178 29.03 -21.47 -2.49
C GLU A 178 30.21 -20.60 -2.04
N LEU A 179 30.69 -20.79 -0.81
CA LEU A 179 31.84 -20.05 -0.27
C LEU A 179 33.08 -20.94 -0.15
N PRO A 180 34.28 -20.42 -0.45
CA PRO A 180 35.53 -21.17 -0.28
C PRO A 180 35.71 -21.63 1.18
N GLY A 181 35.82 -22.95 1.38
CA GLY A 181 35.99 -23.54 2.70
C GLY A 181 34.68 -23.97 3.38
N VAL A 182 33.54 -23.83 2.70
CA VAL A 182 32.24 -24.38 3.14
C VAL A 182 31.81 -25.46 2.15
N THR A 183 31.44 -26.63 2.65
CA THR A 183 31.10 -27.80 1.81
C THR A 183 29.72 -27.70 1.18
N GLU A 184 28.79 -26.99 1.81
CA GLU A 184 27.39 -26.85 1.39
C GLU A 184 27.08 -25.40 0.97
N PRO A 185 26.20 -25.20 -0.03
CA PRO A 185 25.71 -23.86 -0.37
C PRO A 185 25.00 -23.22 0.81
N LEU A 186 25.32 -21.95 1.09
CA LEU A 186 24.73 -21.21 2.20
C LEU A 186 23.61 -20.31 1.69
N PRO A 187 22.38 -20.43 2.23
CA PRO A 187 21.32 -19.49 1.92
C PRO A 187 21.63 -18.12 2.51
N PHE A 188 21.22 -17.07 1.82
CA PHE A 188 21.27 -15.70 2.31
C PHE A 188 19.95 -14.98 1.98
N ASN A 189 19.57 -14.02 2.82
CA ASN A 189 18.40 -13.17 2.62
C ASN A 189 18.80 -11.71 2.84
N ILE A 190 18.45 -10.85 1.88
CA ILE A 190 18.69 -9.41 1.92
C ILE A 190 17.33 -8.72 2.02
N ALA A 191 17.06 -8.08 3.15
CA ALA A 191 15.81 -7.35 3.37
C ALA A 191 15.72 -6.12 2.47
N ASN A 192 14.53 -5.88 1.92
CA ASN A 192 14.11 -4.65 1.26
C ASN A 192 12.57 -4.58 1.24
N ASP A 193 12.01 -3.65 2.01
CA ASP A 193 10.56 -3.49 2.21
C ASP A 193 9.80 -3.04 0.95
N HIS A 194 10.51 -2.57 -0.08
CA HIS A 194 9.93 -2.14 -1.36
C HIS A 194 9.80 -3.28 -2.37
N LEU A 195 10.30 -4.47 -2.05
CA LEU A 195 10.18 -5.64 -2.91
C LEU A 195 8.95 -6.48 -2.55
N VAL A 196 8.22 -6.87 -3.59
CA VAL A 196 7.06 -7.77 -3.51
C VAL A 196 7.29 -8.97 -4.40
N ALA A 197 6.67 -10.11 -4.09
CA ALA A 197 6.90 -11.37 -4.79
C ALA A 197 6.56 -11.30 -6.30
N GLU A 198 5.59 -10.47 -6.69
CA GLU A 198 5.21 -10.21 -8.08
C GLU A 198 6.37 -9.66 -8.91
N PHE A 199 7.35 -9.01 -8.28
CA PHE A 199 8.53 -8.48 -8.95
C PHE A 199 9.49 -9.58 -9.44
N ASP A 200 9.34 -10.82 -8.96
CA ASP A 200 10.18 -11.94 -9.41
C ASP A 200 10.02 -12.21 -10.91
N ALA A 201 8.80 -12.06 -11.45
CA ALA A 201 8.52 -12.23 -12.87
C ALA A 201 9.17 -11.16 -13.77
N ILE A 202 9.66 -10.06 -13.17
CA ILE A 202 10.19 -8.88 -13.87
C ILE A 202 11.64 -8.56 -13.48
N LYS A 203 12.39 -9.53 -12.94
CA LYS A 203 13.84 -9.41 -12.64
C LYS A 203 14.69 -8.80 -13.77
N PRO A 204 14.48 -9.11 -15.06
CA PRO A 204 15.23 -8.49 -16.16
C PRO A 204 15.14 -6.95 -16.20
N TYR A 205 14.06 -6.37 -15.68
CA TYR A 205 13.86 -4.92 -15.65
C TYR A 205 14.75 -4.26 -14.61
N PHE A 206 14.87 -4.83 -13.41
CA PHE A 206 15.80 -4.35 -12.39
C PHE A 206 17.25 -4.41 -12.86
N VAL A 207 17.63 -5.43 -13.64
CA VAL A 207 18.96 -5.51 -14.28
C VAL A 207 19.20 -4.35 -15.24
N LYS A 208 18.22 -4.02 -16.11
CA LYS A 208 18.29 -2.87 -17.02
C LYS A 208 18.35 -1.55 -16.25
N ALA A 209 17.52 -1.42 -15.22
CA ALA A 209 17.36 -0.23 -14.40
C ALA A 209 18.60 0.10 -13.55
N LEU A 210 19.13 -0.91 -12.86
CA LEU A 210 20.36 -0.79 -12.06
C LEU A 210 21.61 -0.72 -12.95
N GLN A 211 21.47 -1.01 -14.24
CA GLN A 211 22.55 -1.13 -15.22
C GLN A 211 23.63 -2.14 -14.77
N ARG A 212 23.20 -3.18 -14.05
CA ARG A 212 24.08 -4.21 -13.48
C ARG A 212 23.40 -5.58 -13.56
N LYS A 213 24.17 -6.58 -13.98
CA LYS A 213 23.73 -7.99 -14.04
C LYS A 213 23.94 -8.73 -12.73
N THR A 214 24.73 -8.17 -11.82
CA THR A 214 25.13 -8.77 -10.55
C THR A 214 25.00 -7.76 -9.42
N ILE A 215 24.84 -8.27 -8.20
CA ILE A 215 24.85 -7.50 -6.95
C ILE A 215 26.08 -7.83 -6.14
N ARG A 216 26.51 -6.89 -5.31
CA ARG A 216 27.54 -7.14 -4.29
C ARG A 216 26.84 -7.41 -2.97
N VAL A 217 27.13 -8.56 -2.38
CA VAL A 217 26.58 -8.98 -1.10
C VAL A 217 27.67 -8.90 -0.04
N VAL A 218 27.32 -8.28 1.09
CA VAL A 218 28.10 -8.26 2.32
C VAL A 218 27.30 -9.02 3.36
N ALA A 219 27.88 -10.04 3.98
CA ALA A 219 27.20 -10.85 4.99
C ALA A 219 28.17 -11.25 6.11
N GLN A 220 27.61 -11.61 7.27
CA GLN A 220 28.34 -12.13 8.41
C GLN A 220 28.29 -13.66 8.42
N LEU A 221 29.45 -14.30 8.30
CA LEU A 221 29.59 -15.74 8.47
C LEU A 221 29.78 -16.07 9.95
N ARG A 222 28.87 -16.88 10.49
CA ARG A 222 28.91 -17.40 11.85
C ARG A 222 28.96 -18.94 11.80
N SER A 223 29.62 -19.54 12.78
CA SER A 223 29.56 -20.99 12.97
C SER A 223 28.63 -21.29 14.15
N GLU A 224 27.45 -21.83 13.88
CA GLU A 224 26.48 -22.29 14.89
C GLU A 224 26.44 -23.81 14.87
N ASP A 225 26.68 -24.45 16.02
CA ASP A 225 26.66 -25.93 16.18
C ASP A 225 27.51 -26.71 15.16
N GLY A 226 28.66 -26.14 14.77
CA GLY A 226 29.56 -26.73 13.77
C GLY A 226 29.11 -26.56 12.31
N LYS A 227 28.00 -25.86 12.07
CA LYS A 227 27.52 -25.48 10.73
C LYS A 227 27.79 -24.00 10.46
N SER A 228 28.13 -23.70 9.21
CA SER A 228 28.32 -22.32 8.75
C SER A 228 26.98 -21.71 8.37
N VAL A 229 26.68 -20.50 8.85
CA VAL A 229 25.43 -19.77 8.54
C VAL A 229 25.76 -18.33 8.16
N LEU A 230 25.06 -17.80 7.16
CA LEU A 230 25.13 -16.39 6.77
C LEU A 230 24.04 -15.59 7.48
N THR A 231 24.43 -14.50 8.11
CA THR A 231 23.55 -13.57 8.82
C THR A 231 23.82 -12.14 8.34
N GLU A 232 22.87 -11.23 8.56
CA GLU A 232 22.99 -9.80 8.23
C GLU A 232 23.46 -9.53 6.78
N ALA A 233 22.88 -10.23 5.80
CA ALA A 233 23.24 -10.01 4.40
C ALA A 233 22.64 -8.69 3.87
N GLY A 234 23.49 -7.87 3.25
CA GLY A 234 23.14 -6.58 2.69
C GLY A 234 23.72 -6.38 1.29
N SER A 235 23.05 -5.56 0.47
CA SER A 235 23.56 -5.14 -0.83
C SER A 235 23.15 -3.71 -1.14
N ALA A 236 24.12 -2.89 -1.55
CA ALA A 236 23.85 -1.51 -1.96
C ALA A 236 23.02 -1.45 -3.25
N GLU A 237 23.16 -2.43 -4.15
CA GLU A 237 22.35 -2.51 -5.35
C GLU A 237 20.88 -2.84 -5.03
N ILE A 238 20.64 -3.73 -4.07
CA ILE A 238 19.28 -4.05 -3.61
C ILE A 238 18.68 -2.86 -2.87
N ALA A 239 19.44 -2.18 -2.02
CA ALA A 239 18.98 -0.99 -1.29
C ALA A 239 18.60 0.19 -2.21
N ARG A 240 19.11 0.25 -3.45
CA ARG A 240 18.72 1.26 -4.44
C ARG A 240 17.32 1.04 -5.02
N ILE A 241 16.73 -0.14 -4.83
CA ILE A 241 15.33 -0.38 -5.17
C ILE A 241 14.50 0.18 -4.04
N ASP A 242 14.29 1.49 -4.07
CA ASP A 242 13.53 2.26 -3.09
C ASP A 242 12.25 2.83 -3.69
N GLU A 243 11.42 3.47 -2.86
CA GLU A 243 10.20 4.15 -3.31
C GLU A 243 10.49 5.14 -4.45
N GLY A 244 11.57 5.92 -4.37
CA GLY A 244 11.92 6.90 -5.39
C GLY A 244 12.21 6.26 -6.75
N MET A 245 12.92 5.14 -6.77
CA MET A 245 13.18 4.37 -7.99
C MET A 245 11.87 3.82 -8.58
N LEU A 246 10.97 3.30 -7.76
CA LEU A 246 9.67 2.80 -8.19
C LEU A 246 8.78 3.93 -8.73
N GLU A 247 8.73 5.08 -8.08
CA GLU A 247 7.98 6.25 -8.57
C GLU A 247 8.50 6.73 -9.94
N LEU A 248 9.82 6.71 -10.16
CA LEU A 248 10.39 7.06 -11.45
C LEU A 248 9.91 6.12 -12.58
N PHE A 249 9.76 4.83 -12.28
CA PHE A 249 9.17 3.87 -13.22
C PHE A 249 7.70 4.19 -13.47
N ARG A 250 6.91 4.36 -12.42
CA ARG A 250 5.49 4.71 -12.54
C ARG A 250 5.28 5.96 -13.40
N ALA A 251 6.00 7.05 -13.10
CA ALA A 251 5.92 8.31 -13.83
C ALA A 251 6.40 8.19 -15.29
N ARG A 252 7.40 7.33 -15.57
CA ARG A 252 7.84 7.04 -16.94
C ARG A 252 6.75 6.32 -17.71
N SER A 253 6.17 5.26 -17.15
CA SER A 253 5.13 4.47 -17.80
C SER A 253 3.87 5.31 -18.03
N LEU A 254 3.56 6.23 -17.12
CA LEU A 254 2.47 7.18 -17.30
C LEU A 254 2.71 8.16 -18.45
N ARG A 255 3.96 8.65 -18.59
CA ARG A 255 4.36 9.49 -19.74
C ARG A 255 4.32 8.72 -21.06
N ASP A 256 4.68 7.45 -21.05
CA ASP A 256 4.60 6.61 -22.25
C ASP A 256 3.13 6.31 -22.63
N LEU A 257 2.25 6.15 -21.64
CA LEU A 257 0.79 6.10 -21.81
C LEU A 257 0.27 7.38 -22.49
N LEU A 258 0.66 8.56 -22.00
CA LEU A 258 0.22 9.84 -22.58
C LEU A 258 0.73 10.08 -24.02
N LYS A 259 1.79 9.38 -24.43
CA LYS A 259 2.35 9.46 -25.79
C LYS A 259 1.70 8.52 -26.79
N GLY A 260 0.77 7.65 -26.36
CA GLY A 260 0.01 6.78 -27.25
C GLY A 260 0.87 5.75 -28.00
N LYS A 261 2.02 5.33 -27.43
CA LYS A 261 2.84 4.26 -28.00
C LYS A 261 2.25 2.89 -27.65
N THR A 262 1.11 2.54 -28.24
CA THR A 262 0.57 1.16 -28.17
C THR A 262 0.80 0.44 -29.49
N ARG A 263 1.11 -0.86 -29.42
CA ARG A 263 1.02 -1.71 -30.62
C ARG A 263 -0.43 -1.74 -31.10
N THR A 264 -0.56 -1.94 -32.40
CA THR A 264 -1.80 -2.11 -33.16
C THR A 264 -2.79 -3.04 -32.45
N VAL A 265 -3.76 -2.45 -31.76
CA VAL A 265 -4.99 -3.12 -31.36
C VAL A 265 -6.11 -2.38 -32.08
N ASP A 266 -6.93 -3.09 -32.86
CA ASP A 266 -8.13 -2.56 -33.54
C ASP A 266 -9.28 -2.25 -32.55
N LYS A 267 -8.93 -1.72 -31.37
CA LYS A 267 -9.88 -1.23 -30.36
C LYS A 267 -9.67 0.27 -30.19
N SER A 268 -10.77 1.00 -30.05
CA SER A 268 -10.75 2.46 -29.84
C SER A 268 -11.09 2.83 -28.40
N LEU A 269 -11.64 1.87 -27.64
CA LEU A 269 -12.00 2.04 -26.24
C LEU A 269 -11.33 0.96 -25.41
N PHE A 270 -10.52 1.38 -24.43
CA PHE A 270 -9.69 0.51 -23.62
C PHE A 270 -10.18 0.49 -22.17
N THR A 271 -10.10 -0.67 -21.54
CA THR A 271 -10.10 -0.81 -20.07
C THR A 271 -8.66 -0.75 -19.54
N PRO A 272 -8.46 -0.50 -18.23
CA PRO A 272 -7.17 -0.72 -17.56
C PRO A 272 -6.48 -2.00 -18.04
N GLU A 273 -7.21 -3.12 -18.03
CA GLU A 273 -6.67 -4.43 -18.36
C GLU A 273 -6.30 -4.58 -19.84
N ASP A 274 -7.20 -4.20 -20.77
CA ASP A 274 -6.93 -4.27 -22.23
C ASP A 274 -5.66 -3.50 -22.62
N PHE A 275 -5.40 -2.39 -21.94
CA PHE A 275 -4.25 -1.54 -22.19
C PHE A 275 -2.97 -2.11 -21.58
N PHE A 276 -3.03 -2.61 -20.34
CA PHE A 276 -1.89 -3.28 -19.71
C PHE A 276 -1.45 -4.50 -20.51
N GLU A 277 -2.35 -5.19 -21.21
CA GLU A 277 -1.98 -6.26 -22.15
C GLU A 277 -1.28 -5.71 -23.41
N SER A 278 -1.63 -4.50 -23.88
CA SER A 278 -1.16 -3.92 -25.15
C SER A 278 0.21 -3.23 -25.13
N LEU A 279 0.75 -2.89 -23.96
CA LEU A 279 2.08 -2.26 -23.85
C LEU A 279 3.16 -3.35 -23.96
N ASP A 280 4.11 -3.24 -24.88
CA ASP A 280 5.33 -4.06 -24.84
C ASP A 280 6.45 -3.34 -24.06
N ASP A 281 7.35 -4.13 -23.45
CA ASP A 281 8.67 -3.70 -22.91
C ASP A 281 8.73 -2.86 -21.61
N ASP A 282 7.67 -2.74 -20.81
CA ASP A 282 7.76 -2.13 -19.46
C ASP A 282 6.88 -2.80 -18.39
N ALA A 283 7.15 -4.09 -18.11
CA ALA A 283 6.40 -4.88 -17.14
C ALA A 283 6.48 -4.35 -15.70
N LEU A 284 7.61 -3.71 -15.33
CA LEU A 284 7.75 -3.02 -14.04
C LEU A 284 6.84 -1.79 -13.98
N GLY A 285 6.81 -1.00 -15.06
CA GLY A 285 5.85 0.08 -15.23
C GLY A 285 4.40 -0.34 -15.04
N LYS A 286 3.97 -1.40 -15.73
CA LYS A 286 2.62 -1.96 -15.61
C LYS A 286 2.28 -2.42 -14.19
N ALA A 287 3.21 -3.12 -13.54
CA ALA A 287 3.02 -3.62 -12.18
C ALA A 287 2.83 -2.47 -11.16
N LEU A 288 3.39 -1.30 -11.47
CA LEU A 288 3.32 -0.11 -10.61
C LEU A 288 2.17 0.85 -10.97
N LEU A 289 1.51 0.66 -12.11
CA LEU A 289 0.38 1.50 -12.52
C LEU A 289 -0.90 1.07 -11.77
N PRO A 290 -1.75 2.04 -11.38
CA PRO A 290 -3.01 1.72 -10.75
C PRO A 290 -3.89 0.86 -11.66
N GLN A 291 -4.44 -0.23 -11.11
CA GLN A 291 -5.30 -1.15 -11.85
C GLN A 291 -6.73 -0.62 -11.97
N ASP A 292 -7.16 0.21 -11.03
CA ASP A 292 -8.43 0.91 -11.10
C ASP A 292 -8.35 2.16 -11.99
N GLY A 293 -9.39 2.39 -12.81
CA GLY A 293 -9.42 3.51 -13.74
C GLY A 293 -9.50 4.88 -13.04
N HIS A 294 -10.14 4.98 -11.88
CA HIS A 294 -10.19 6.22 -11.09
C HIS A 294 -8.84 6.54 -10.47
N ASP A 295 -8.14 5.54 -9.94
CA ASP A 295 -6.78 5.73 -9.42
C ASP A 295 -5.80 6.10 -10.53
N LEU A 296 -5.94 5.50 -11.72
CA LEU A 296 -5.17 5.87 -12.90
C LEU A 296 -5.43 7.32 -13.33
N LEU A 297 -6.70 7.75 -13.31
CA LEU A 297 -7.05 9.15 -13.57
C LEU A 297 -6.41 10.09 -12.55
N ALA A 298 -6.45 9.75 -11.26
CA ALA A 298 -5.85 10.56 -10.21
C ALA A 298 -4.33 10.70 -10.41
N ALA A 299 -3.64 9.58 -10.69
CA ALA A 299 -2.22 9.57 -10.99
C ALA A 299 -1.88 10.43 -12.23
N LEU A 300 -2.70 10.36 -13.28
CA LEU A 300 -2.53 11.16 -14.50
C LEU A 300 -2.65 12.66 -14.24
N LEU A 301 -3.64 13.07 -13.45
CA LEU A 301 -3.85 14.48 -13.10
C LEU A 301 -2.75 15.03 -12.19
N GLN A 302 -2.13 14.19 -11.35
CA GLN A 302 -0.99 14.56 -10.53
C GLN A 302 0.28 14.79 -11.37
N GLU A 303 0.58 13.89 -12.31
CA GLU A 303 1.77 14.00 -13.17
C GLU A 303 1.65 15.12 -14.22
N ARG A 304 0.43 15.35 -14.73
CA ARG A 304 0.17 16.40 -15.72
C ARG A 304 -1.14 17.12 -15.39
N PRO A 305 -1.07 18.32 -14.77
CA PRO A 305 -2.27 19.09 -14.49
C PRO A 305 -2.96 19.44 -15.81
N ALA A 306 -4.17 18.89 -15.99
CA ALA A 306 -4.98 19.12 -17.18
C ALA A 306 -5.86 20.35 -16.97
N ARG A 307 -6.08 21.13 -18.03
CA ARG A 307 -6.95 22.32 -17.99
C ARG A 307 -8.37 22.00 -17.50
N ASN A 308 -8.84 20.80 -17.84
CA ASN A 308 -10.15 20.28 -17.54
C ASN A 308 -10.15 19.30 -16.34
N ALA A 309 -9.18 19.42 -15.43
CA ALA A 309 -9.06 18.54 -14.25
C ALA A 309 -10.37 18.49 -13.43
N ARG A 310 -11.00 19.65 -13.17
CA ARG A 310 -12.26 19.72 -12.40
C ARG A 310 -13.43 19.00 -13.07
N GLN A 311 -13.48 19.03 -14.40
CA GLN A 311 -14.46 18.28 -15.18
C GLN A 311 -14.23 16.78 -15.02
N LEU A 312 -12.98 16.34 -15.15
CA LEU A 312 -12.59 14.93 -14.99
C LEU A 312 -12.88 14.43 -13.57
N GLU A 313 -12.54 15.21 -12.54
CA GLU A 313 -12.83 14.91 -11.13
C GLU A 313 -14.34 14.83 -10.85
N PHE A 314 -15.13 15.73 -11.43
CA PHE A 314 -16.58 15.70 -11.28
C PHE A 314 -17.20 14.49 -11.99
N LEU A 315 -16.76 14.20 -13.21
CA LEU A 315 -17.24 13.05 -13.97
C LEU A 315 -16.89 11.74 -13.26
N SER A 316 -15.66 11.59 -12.80
CA SER A 316 -15.20 10.37 -12.12
C SER A 316 -15.85 10.20 -10.74
N GLY A 317 -15.90 11.26 -9.93
CA GLY A 317 -16.34 11.15 -8.54
C GLY A 317 -17.85 11.25 -8.32
N ARG A 318 -18.62 11.76 -9.30
CA ARG A 318 -20.06 12.03 -9.11
C ARG A 318 -20.98 11.45 -10.18
N LEU A 319 -20.55 11.40 -11.44
CA LEU A 319 -21.42 10.97 -12.55
C LEU A 319 -21.13 9.55 -13.03
N HIS A 320 -19.90 9.07 -12.88
CA HIS A 320 -19.56 7.72 -13.27
C HIS A 320 -20.36 6.70 -12.45
N GLY A 321 -21.07 5.79 -13.13
CA GLY A 321 -21.81 4.73 -12.47
C GLY A 321 -20.87 3.80 -11.70
N ALA A 322 -21.05 3.70 -10.38
CA ALA A 322 -20.17 2.95 -9.47
C ALA A 322 -20.00 1.44 -9.79
N GLY A 323 -20.87 0.87 -10.61
CA GLY A 323 -20.79 -0.52 -11.07
C GLY A 323 -20.14 -0.71 -12.44
N GLN A 324 -19.63 0.34 -13.07
CA GLN A 324 -18.99 0.27 -14.39
C GLN A 324 -17.50 0.54 -14.30
N LYS A 325 -16.72 -0.11 -15.16
CA LYS A 325 -15.30 0.20 -15.32
C LYS A 325 -15.13 1.50 -16.10
N LEU A 326 -14.30 2.40 -15.59
CA LEU A 326 -13.87 3.59 -16.32
C LEU A 326 -13.02 3.18 -17.52
N ARG A 327 -13.40 3.65 -18.71
CA ARG A 327 -12.73 3.33 -19.97
C ARG A 327 -12.01 4.57 -20.51
N TYR A 328 -11.07 4.38 -21.43
CA TYR A 328 -10.29 5.48 -21.99
C TYR A 328 -9.95 5.27 -23.47
N VAL A 329 -9.61 6.39 -24.11
CA VAL A 329 -9.25 6.51 -25.52
C VAL A 329 -7.82 6.99 -25.57
N LEU A 330 -6.98 6.38 -26.42
CA LEU A 330 -5.56 6.74 -26.53
C LEU A 330 -5.25 7.68 -27.69
N SER A 331 -6.06 7.62 -28.75
CA SER A 331 -5.83 8.32 -30.01
C SER A 331 -7.10 9.04 -30.48
N PRO A 332 -7.02 10.26 -31.05
CA PRO A 332 -5.81 11.05 -31.32
C PRO A 332 -5.30 11.85 -30.10
N LYS A 333 -6.08 11.94 -29.03
CA LYS A 333 -5.66 12.48 -27.74
C LYS A 333 -6.17 11.55 -26.64
N PHE A 334 -5.38 11.41 -25.57
CA PHE A 334 -5.78 10.62 -24.42
C PHE A 334 -7.04 11.21 -23.76
N GLY A 335 -7.97 10.37 -23.32
CA GLY A 335 -9.17 10.79 -22.62
C GLY A 335 -9.98 9.65 -22.04
N PHE A 336 -11.05 10.00 -21.34
CA PHE A 336 -11.86 9.07 -20.57
C PHE A 336 -13.29 9.03 -21.08
N VAL A 337 -13.91 7.85 -21.00
CA VAL A 337 -15.33 7.62 -21.29
C VAL A 337 -16.03 7.25 -20.00
N PHE A 338 -16.86 8.15 -19.51
CA PHE A 338 -17.69 7.97 -18.33
C PHE A 338 -19.07 7.47 -18.71
N PHE A 339 -19.64 6.61 -17.87
CA PHE A 339 -21.01 6.15 -18.00
C PHE A 339 -21.88 6.82 -16.93
N ALA A 340 -23.02 7.39 -17.34
CA ALA A 340 -24.04 7.91 -16.45
C ALA A 340 -25.41 7.34 -16.84
N ALA A 341 -26.17 6.85 -15.85
CA ALA A 341 -27.54 6.40 -16.07
C ALA A 341 -28.52 7.56 -15.82
N GLY A 342 -29.16 8.06 -16.88
CA GLY A 342 -30.24 9.04 -16.80
C GLY A 342 -31.58 8.38 -16.50
N GLN A 343 -32.69 9.11 -16.63
CA GLN A 343 -34.03 8.53 -16.40
C GLN A 343 -34.39 7.54 -17.52
N ASP A 344 -34.36 8.01 -18.77
CA ASP A 344 -34.81 7.24 -19.94
C ASP A 344 -33.66 6.76 -20.85
N ALA A 345 -32.44 7.24 -20.60
CA ALA A 345 -31.26 6.94 -21.41
C ALA A 345 -30.04 6.53 -20.58
N HIS A 346 -29.12 5.82 -21.23
CA HIS A 346 -27.74 5.68 -20.82
C HIS A 346 -26.89 6.72 -21.55
N HIS A 347 -26.05 7.42 -20.80
CA HIS A 347 -25.18 8.46 -21.32
C HIS A 347 -23.72 8.04 -21.25
N PHE A 348 -23.04 8.18 -22.37
CA PHE A 348 -21.61 7.91 -22.52
C PHE A 348 -20.90 9.24 -22.79
N ILE A 349 -20.04 9.63 -21.88
CA ILE A 349 -19.45 10.97 -21.81
C ILE A 349 -17.96 10.85 -22.10
N LEU A 350 -17.51 11.34 -23.25
CA LEU A 350 -16.09 11.42 -23.60
C LEU A 350 -15.52 12.78 -23.20
N GLU A 351 -14.51 12.74 -22.35
CA GLU A 351 -13.73 13.90 -21.93
C GLU A 351 -12.23 13.64 -22.19
N LEU A 352 -11.65 14.42 -23.11
CA LEU A 352 -10.24 14.28 -23.48
C LEU A 352 -9.37 15.15 -22.58
N LEU A 353 -8.15 14.71 -22.27
CA LEU A 353 -7.18 15.54 -21.56
C LEU A 353 -6.91 16.82 -22.37
N ASP A 354 -6.94 17.97 -21.68
CA ASP A 354 -6.77 19.30 -22.27
C ASP A 354 -7.77 19.59 -23.42
N SER A 355 -9.01 19.11 -23.28
CA SER A 355 -10.08 19.36 -24.27
C SER A 355 -10.69 20.76 -24.15
N HIS A 356 -11.41 21.15 -25.22
CA HIS A 356 -12.26 22.33 -25.27
C HIS A 356 -13.75 21.99 -25.23
N ALA A 357 -14.09 20.69 -25.23
CA ALA A 357 -15.46 20.23 -25.19
C ALA A 357 -15.56 18.82 -24.60
N THR A 358 -16.69 18.59 -23.94
CA THR A 358 -17.18 17.27 -23.51
C THR A 358 -18.16 16.76 -24.55
N TYR A 359 -18.04 15.50 -24.97
CA TYR A 359 -18.94 14.87 -25.93
C TYR A 359 -19.83 13.86 -25.22
N VAL A 360 -21.11 13.81 -25.59
CA VAL A 360 -22.09 12.93 -24.95
C VAL A 360 -22.91 12.20 -26.00
N TRP A 361 -22.92 10.87 -25.93
CA TRP A 361 -23.85 10.00 -26.64
C TRP A 361 -24.90 9.53 -25.65
N SER A 362 -26.19 9.70 -25.99
CA SER A 362 -27.31 9.28 -25.15
C SER A 362 -28.12 8.24 -25.91
N ILE A 363 -28.20 7.05 -25.34
CA ILE A 363 -28.82 5.88 -25.95
C ILE A 363 -30.00 5.44 -25.08
N PRO A 364 -31.21 5.24 -25.65
CA PRO A 364 -32.36 4.77 -24.90
C PRO A 364 -32.07 3.48 -24.12
N LYS A 365 -32.59 3.36 -22.89
CA LYS A 365 -32.34 2.17 -22.04
C LYS A 365 -32.92 0.88 -22.61
N ASP A 366 -33.97 0.99 -23.41
CA ASP A 366 -34.63 -0.12 -24.09
C ASP A 366 -33.91 -0.52 -25.40
N TRP A 367 -32.94 0.27 -25.86
CA TRP A 367 -32.15 -0.06 -27.04
C TRP A 367 -30.98 -0.98 -26.68
N GLN A 368 -31.15 -2.27 -26.95
CA GLN A 368 -30.12 -3.32 -26.76
C GLN A 368 -29.59 -3.43 -25.32
N ASP A 369 -28.65 -4.34 -25.09
CA ASP A 369 -27.96 -4.46 -23.81
C ASP A 369 -26.82 -3.44 -23.67
N LEU A 370 -26.42 -3.16 -22.42
CA LEU A 370 -25.37 -2.19 -22.13
C LEU A 370 -24.02 -2.51 -22.83
N PRO A 371 -23.57 -3.77 -22.93
CA PRO A 371 -22.39 -4.11 -23.74
C PRO A 371 -22.50 -3.70 -25.21
N ALA A 372 -23.67 -3.88 -25.84
CA ALA A 372 -23.87 -3.47 -27.22
C ALA A 372 -23.90 -1.95 -27.38
N GLN A 373 -24.43 -1.24 -26.39
CA GLN A 373 -24.36 0.23 -26.32
C GLN A 373 -22.91 0.73 -26.24
N PHE A 374 -22.06 0.12 -25.41
CA PHE A 374 -20.63 0.42 -25.39
C PHE A 374 -19.96 0.19 -26.75
N ARG A 375 -20.28 -0.92 -27.44
CA ARG A 375 -19.76 -1.19 -28.79
C ARG A 375 -20.23 -0.15 -29.81
N ALA A 376 -21.43 0.38 -29.67
CA ALA A 376 -21.93 1.46 -30.53
C ALA A 376 -21.09 2.73 -30.35
N VAL A 377 -20.88 3.14 -29.10
CA VAL A 377 -20.06 4.33 -28.79
C VAL A 377 -18.60 4.14 -29.18
N GLU A 378 -18.05 2.93 -29.05
CA GLU A 378 -16.70 2.64 -29.52
C GLU A 378 -16.54 2.89 -31.03
N ARG A 379 -17.53 2.50 -31.86
CA ARG A 379 -17.52 2.80 -33.30
C ARG A 379 -17.56 4.30 -33.59
N GLU A 380 -18.32 5.06 -32.80
CA GLU A 380 -18.36 6.52 -32.93
C GLU A 380 -17.00 7.15 -32.58
N ILE A 381 -16.36 6.69 -31.51
CA ILE A 381 -15.02 7.13 -31.11
C ILE A 381 -13.98 6.76 -32.19
N ALA A 382 -14.04 5.55 -32.73
CA ALA A 382 -13.18 5.11 -33.84
C ALA A 382 -13.36 6.00 -35.07
N THR A 383 -14.60 6.35 -35.40
CA THR A 383 -14.92 7.26 -36.50
C THR A 383 -14.28 8.63 -36.25
N ILE A 384 -14.46 9.20 -35.06
CA ILE A 384 -13.84 10.48 -34.66
C ILE A 384 -12.32 10.43 -34.82
N ALA A 385 -11.68 9.32 -34.43
CA ALA A 385 -10.24 9.16 -34.56
C ALA A 385 -9.78 9.12 -36.03
N ASN A 386 -10.58 8.53 -36.91
CA ASN A 386 -10.26 8.37 -38.33
C ASN A 386 -10.51 9.63 -39.16
N VAL A 387 -11.69 10.26 -39.03
CA VAL A 387 -12.08 11.41 -39.88
C VAL A 387 -11.84 12.76 -39.21
N GLY A 388 -11.58 12.77 -37.90
CA GLY A 388 -11.44 13.97 -37.09
C GLY A 388 -12.78 14.53 -36.62
N ARG A 389 -12.72 15.30 -35.53
CA ARG A 389 -13.92 15.79 -34.80
C ARG A 389 -14.80 16.72 -35.63
N GLU A 390 -14.19 17.59 -36.43
CA GLU A 390 -14.94 18.56 -37.24
C GLU A 390 -15.70 17.89 -38.37
N GLU A 391 -15.09 16.90 -39.02
CA GLU A 391 -15.74 16.13 -40.08
C GLU A 391 -16.82 15.21 -39.52
N TYR A 392 -16.53 14.51 -38.42
CA TYR A 392 -17.54 13.70 -37.72
C TYR A 392 -18.81 14.48 -37.38
N ARG A 393 -18.68 15.75 -36.96
CA ARG A 393 -19.84 16.61 -36.67
C ARG A 393 -20.66 16.95 -37.91
N ARG A 394 -20.03 17.02 -39.08
CA ARG A 394 -20.70 17.33 -40.35
C ARG A 394 -21.37 16.09 -40.95
N SER A 395 -20.75 14.93 -40.76
CA SER A 395 -21.20 13.64 -41.26
C SER A 395 -21.87 12.78 -40.19
N LEU A 396 -22.41 13.39 -39.13
CA LEU A 396 -22.95 12.66 -37.98
C LEU A 396 -24.13 11.80 -38.42
N HIS A 397 -23.97 10.48 -38.35
CA HIS A 397 -24.98 9.47 -38.68
C HIS A 397 -25.35 8.60 -37.49
N PHE A 398 -25.02 9.03 -36.27
CA PHE A 398 -25.37 8.30 -35.07
C PHE A 398 -26.90 8.23 -34.92
N GLU A 399 -27.43 7.02 -34.73
CA GLU A 399 -28.88 6.75 -34.72
C GLU A 399 -29.60 7.30 -33.48
N HIS A 400 -28.85 7.77 -32.47
CA HIS A 400 -29.39 8.31 -31.23
C HIS A 400 -28.90 9.74 -30.97
N ALA A 401 -29.21 10.27 -29.78
CA ALA A 401 -28.86 11.63 -29.43
C ALA A 401 -27.35 11.78 -29.19
N PHE A 402 -26.76 12.77 -29.84
CA PHE A 402 -25.38 13.19 -29.62
C PHE A 402 -25.32 14.70 -29.45
N TRP A 403 -24.56 15.14 -28.44
CA TRP A 403 -24.40 16.56 -28.14
C TRP A 403 -23.05 16.82 -27.47
N ARG A 404 -22.73 18.10 -27.28
CA ARG A 404 -21.47 18.52 -26.65
C ARG A 404 -21.65 19.71 -25.73
N VAL A 405 -20.83 19.77 -24.69
CA VAL A 405 -20.69 20.95 -23.84
C VAL A 405 -19.35 21.61 -24.14
N LEU A 406 -19.39 22.83 -24.66
CA LEU A 406 -18.18 23.64 -24.86
C LEU A 406 -17.67 24.16 -23.52
N HIS A 407 -16.34 24.14 -23.34
CA HIS A 407 -15.68 24.71 -22.18
C HIS A 407 -15.51 26.22 -22.39
N GLU A 408 -16.25 27.03 -21.65
CA GLU A 408 -16.09 28.49 -21.66
C GLU A 408 -14.93 28.90 -20.73
N ALA A 409 -14.08 29.82 -21.19
CA ALA A 409 -13.16 30.61 -20.36
C ALA A 409 -12.25 29.81 -19.38
N ALA A 410 -11.52 28.80 -19.88
CA ALA A 410 -10.48 28.17 -19.05
C ALA A 410 -9.14 28.95 -19.00
N GLU A 411 -9.01 30.03 -19.78
CA GLU A 411 -7.76 30.82 -19.90
C GLU A 411 -7.85 32.24 -19.31
N SER A 412 -9.06 32.81 -19.19
CA SER A 412 -9.22 34.10 -18.50
C SER A 412 -9.41 33.79 -17.02
N GLY A 413 -8.35 33.87 -16.20
CA GLY A 413 -8.34 33.63 -14.76
C GLY A 413 -9.28 34.51 -13.90
N VAL A 414 -10.34 35.06 -14.50
CA VAL A 414 -11.33 35.97 -13.93
C VAL A 414 -12.69 35.26 -13.75
N THR A 415 -13.00 34.22 -14.52
CA THR A 415 -14.30 33.51 -14.44
C THR A 415 -14.11 32.00 -14.54
N ASP A 416 -14.44 31.28 -13.47
CA ASP A 416 -14.49 29.82 -13.46
C ASP A 416 -15.64 29.33 -14.35
N GLY A 417 -15.32 28.72 -15.50
CA GLY A 417 -16.30 28.17 -16.44
C GLY A 417 -16.93 26.84 -16.00
N PHE A 418 -16.39 26.21 -14.95
CA PHE A 418 -16.83 24.90 -14.47
C PHE A 418 -18.31 24.84 -14.05
N PRO A 419 -18.87 25.80 -13.27
CA PRO A 419 -20.27 25.75 -12.86
C PRO A 419 -21.25 25.77 -14.05
N ARG A 420 -20.96 26.57 -15.08
CA ARG A 420 -21.77 26.63 -16.30
C ARG A 420 -21.70 25.34 -17.09
N TRP A 421 -20.49 24.81 -17.26
CA TRP A 421 -20.27 23.52 -17.89
C TRP A 421 -21.05 22.41 -17.16
N LYS A 422 -20.94 22.37 -15.82
CA LYS A 422 -21.60 21.37 -14.98
C LYS A 422 -23.13 21.45 -15.13
N ASN A 423 -23.70 22.65 -15.06
CA ASN A 423 -25.15 22.81 -15.19
C ASN A 423 -25.64 22.38 -16.57
N ARG A 424 -24.98 22.80 -17.65
CA ARG A 424 -25.32 22.38 -19.02
C ARG A 424 -25.21 20.87 -19.21
N LEU A 425 -24.18 20.26 -18.62
CA LEU A 425 -24.03 18.80 -18.65
C LEU A 425 -25.21 18.13 -17.94
N LEU A 426 -25.50 18.52 -16.70
CA LEU A 426 -26.58 17.91 -15.92
C LEU A 426 -27.96 18.12 -16.56
N GLU A 427 -28.23 19.28 -17.15
CA GLU A 427 -29.47 19.56 -17.89
C GLU A 427 -29.65 18.62 -19.08
N GLY A 428 -28.58 18.27 -19.80
CA GLY A 428 -28.64 17.36 -20.95
C GLY A 428 -28.65 15.87 -20.59
N LEU A 429 -28.46 15.52 -19.31
CA LEU A 429 -28.48 14.13 -18.81
C LEU A 429 -29.82 13.74 -18.18
N VAL A 430 -30.80 14.65 -18.16
CA VAL A 430 -32.16 14.40 -17.65
C VAL A 430 -32.93 13.49 -18.59
#